data_AF-A0AAU3WE24-F1
#
_entry.id   AF-A0AAU3WE24-F1
#
_cell.length_a   1.000
_cell.length_b   1.000
_cell.length_c   1.000
_cell.angle_alpha   90.00
_cell.angle_beta   90.00
_cell.angle_gamma   90.00
#
_symmetry.space_group_name_H-M   'P 1'
#
loop_
_entity.id
_entity.type
_entity.pdbx_description
1 polymer ?
#
loop_
_entity_poly.entity_id
_entity_poly.type
_entity_poly.pdbx_seq_one_letter_code
_entity_poly.pdbx_strand_id
1 'polypeptide(L)'
;MSDSTHQPLPQRRIPLVRGPLGLSQLPPAAADLVLLGDLTGRYASGSYSRLASDGQTVSLRADHQGAAEHGHRITAAIACHVARAGGTLDQLTQLLLHPEHEGGRHTRTIALRSGQTRALDYIRRVWASASEAVSTTSALGSRHDAYEVLAALRDRIETTPWRGERGRTALRVLRAHLNFAETAGGPLHHASERQTAEEAGISRTTLRAVYETVLKPQGWLRRLRVGHGREGSTWYLNARPSRFRTTQYPPDPALEEWPTPETATTADIDSTVLGRLMGHDAFAHHGLGSSALVIISALHQRPDQIIGELVGTSSVSRATAYRTLRRLAEHGLVHHTGETWALAPRALEGLGSSLPVPGPGLDVVPAQGWDTVAERYDTRGLAAQRKALHAAQRTAYREALDRLAEHRSKAMVIVRDGHQVLVPAPRPDEIPSAWHAPDGCVLDPLTGHAAPDWRIATDGRLILTTPSDQRSYNELAAAHAEARSEWESAA
;
A
#
# COMPACT_ATOMS: atom_id res chain seq x y z
N MET A 1 67.94 10.85 -3.27
CA MET A 1 66.95 10.06 -2.51
C MET A 1 65.64 10.19 -3.24
N SER A 2 65.18 9.07 -3.78
CA SER A 2 64.22 8.99 -4.89
C SER A 2 62.76 9.01 -4.45
N ASP A 3 61.94 9.59 -5.31
CA ASP A 3 60.48 9.56 -5.37
C ASP A 3 59.87 8.15 -5.21
N SER A 4 58.63 8.09 -4.71
CA SER A 4 57.57 7.29 -5.34
C SER A 4 56.18 7.62 -4.79
N THR A 5 55.44 8.36 -5.61
CA THR A 5 54.01 8.60 -5.58
C THR A 5 53.29 7.36 -6.08
N HIS A 6 52.52 6.66 -5.23
CA HIS A 6 51.67 5.55 -5.66
C HIS A 6 50.32 6.07 -6.20
N GLN A 7 50.23 6.18 -7.52
CA GLN A 7 48.96 6.21 -8.25
C GLN A 7 48.35 4.79 -8.26
N PRO A 8 47.05 4.63 -7.95
CA PRO A 8 46.35 3.37 -8.23
C PRO A 8 45.96 3.30 -9.70
N LEU A 9 46.30 2.17 -10.33
CA LEU A 9 46.01 1.84 -11.73
C LEU A 9 44.49 1.84 -12.03
N PRO A 10 44.07 2.21 -13.25
CA PRO A 10 42.68 2.12 -13.67
C PRO A 10 42.27 0.65 -13.82
N GLN A 11 41.28 0.22 -13.04
CA GLN A 11 40.65 -1.10 -13.20
C GLN A 11 39.97 -1.18 -14.57
N ARG A 12 40.63 -1.89 -15.48
CA ARG A 12 40.07 -2.35 -16.76
C ARG A 12 38.82 -3.18 -16.47
N ARG A 13 37.63 -2.62 -16.69
CA ARG A 13 36.38 -3.38 -16.77
C ARG A 13 36.46 -4.27 -18.01
N ILE A 14 36.78 -5.54 -17.80
CA ILE A 14 36.62 -6.58 -18.82
C ILE A 14 35.11 -6.85 -18.93
N PRO A 15 34.49 -6.74 -20.12
CA PRO A 15 33.13 -7.23 -20.30
C PRO A 15 33.19 -8.77 -20.28
N LEU A 16 32.71 -9.37 -19.18
CA LEU A 16 32.41 -10.80 -19.13
C LEU A 16 31.36 -11.08 -20.21
N VAL A 17 31.79 -11.73 -21.29
CA VAL A 17 30.91 -12.36 -22.28
C VAL A 17 30.13 -13.45 -21.54
N ARG A 18 28.92 -13.11 -21.09
CA ARG A 18 28.02 -14.04 -20.40
C ARG A 18 27.37 -14.97 -21.42
N GLY A 19 27.48 -16.27 -21.19
CA GLY A 19 26.73 -17.30 -21.93
C GLY A 19 25.21 -17.17 -21.76
N PRO A 20 24.41 -18.04 -22.42
CA PRO A 20 22.96 -17.98 -22.32
C PRO A 20 22.48 -18.08 -20.87
N LEU A 21 21.62 -17.15 -20.44
CA LEU A 21 20.93 -17.22 -19.15
C LEU A 21 20.01 -18.44 -19.13
N GLY A 22 20.44 -19.49 -18.43
CA GLY A 22 19.58 -20.60 -18.07
C GLY A 22 18.66 -20.22 -16.89
N LEU A 23 17.58 -20.97 -16.70
CA LEU A 23 16.69 -20.86 -15.53
C LEU A 23 17.47 -20.87 -14.20
N SER A 24 18.63 -21.53 -14.15
CA SER A 24 19.54 -21.58 -13.00
C SER A 24 20.16 -20.24 -12.58
N GLN A 25 20.13 -19.23 -13.45
CA GLN A 25 20.62 -17.88 -13.15
C GLN A 25 19.51 -16.95 -12.65
N LEU A 26 18.24 -17.38 -12.69
CA LEU A 26 17.12 -16.66 -12.09
C LEU A 26 16.97 -17.06 -10.61
N PRO A 27 16.48 -16.15 -9.75
CA PRO A 27 16.07 -16.52 -8.39
C PRO A 27 15.04 -17.67 -8.42
N PRO A 28 15.03 -18.59 -7.44
CA PRO A 28 14.13 -19.76 -7.45
C PRO A 28 12.66 -19.40 -7.69
N ALA A 29 12.14 -18.37 -7.01
CA ALA A 29 10.77 -17.91 -7.19
C ALA A 29 10.47 -17.39 -8.62
N ALA A 30 11.47 -16.87 -9.32
CA ALA A 30 11.33 -16.42 -10.71
C ALA A 30 11.42 -17.59 -11.68
N ALA A 31 12.28 -18.58 -11.42
CA ALA A 31 12.32 -19.83 -12.18
C ALA A 31 11.00 -20.59 -12.05
N ASP A 32 10.45 -20.69 -10.83
CA ASP A 32 9.14 -21.29 -10.57
C ASP A 32 8.02 -20.54 -11.31
N LEU A 33 8.04 -19.20 -11.31
CA LEU A 33 7.07 -18.40 -12.05
C LEU A 33 7.13 -18.63 -13.56
N VAL A 34 8.32 -18.86 -14.12
CA VAL A 34 8.50 -19.18 -15.54
C VAL A 34 7.96 -20.59 -15.84
N LEU A 35 8.34 -21.58 -15.03
CA LEU A 35 7.99 -22.99 -15.24
C LEU A 35 6.52 -23.28 -14.97
N LEU A 36 6.03 -22.84 -13.81
CA LEU A 36 4.74 -23.23 -13.25
C LEU A 36 3.66 -22.15 -13.37
N GLY A 37 4.05 -20.91 -13.75
CA GLY A 37 3.13 -19.78 -13.73
C GLY A 37 2.83 -19.30 -12.31
N ASP A 38 1.74 -18.54 -12.13
CA ASP A 38 1.36 -17.98 -10.83
C ASP A 38 0.45 -18.94 -10.04
N LEU A 39 1.06 -19.96 -9.42
CA LEU A 39 0.35 -20.92 -8.56
C LEU A 39 -0.30 -20.27 -7.33
N THR A 40 0.21 -19.12 -6.90
CA THR A 40 -0.21 -18.45 -5.67
C THR A 40 -1.26 -17.37 -5.89
N GLY A 41 -1.60 -17.06 -7.14
CA GLY A 41 -2.47 -15.93 -7.49
C GLY A 41 -1.92 -14.56 -7.09
N ARG A 42 -0.61 -14.42 -6.86
CA ARG A 42 0.05 -13.15 -6.47
C ARG A 42 -0.15 -12.03 -7.48
N TYR A 43 -0.30 -12.37 -8.74
CA TYR A 43 -0.47 -11.45 -9.86
C TYR A 43 -1.94 -11.34 -10.31
N ALA A 44 -2.87 -12.06 -9.67
CA ALA A 44 -4.30 -11.90 -9.91
C ALA A 44 -4.82 -10.58 -9.33
N SER A 45 -5.79 -9.95 -10.00
CA SER A 45 -6.41 -8.68 -9.57
C SER A 45 -7.87 -8.84 -9.26
N GLY A 46 -8.33 -8.23 -8.17
CA GLY A 46 -9.74 -8.00 -7.90
C GLY A 46 -10.60 -9.24 -8.13
N SER A 47 -11.79 -9.04 -8.68
CA SER A 47 -12.82 -10.04 -9.03
C SER A 47 -12.34 -11.24 -9.84
N TYR A 48 -11.09 -11.29 -10.32
CA TYR A 48 -10.52 -12.37 -11.12
C TYR A 48 -10.03 -13.57 -10.28
N SER A 49 -9.77 -13.38 -9.00
CA SER A 49 -9.34 -14.43 -8.07
C SER A 49 -10.46 -14.79 -7.10
N ARG A 50 -10.83 -16.07 -7.04
CA ARG A 50 -11.67 -16.67 -5.99
C ARG A 50 -10.83 -17.70 -5.26
N LEU A 51 -10.99 -17.86 -3.95
CA LEU A 51 -10.47 -19.07 -3.30
C LEU A 51 -11.15 -20.28 -3.93
N ALA A 52 -10.35 -21.27 -4.33
CA ALA A 52 -10.85 -22.57 -4.74
C ALA A 52 -11.60 -23.23 -3.58
N SER A 53 -12.32 -24.30 -3.86
CA SER A 53 -13.14 -25.03 -2.87
C SER A 53 -12.35 -25.57 -1.68
N ASP A 54 -11.02 -25.64 -1.78
CA ASP A 54 -10.11 -26.07 -0.71
C ASP A 54 -9.73 -24.94 0.29
N GLY A 55 -10.08 -23.68 0.00
CA GLY A 55 -9.73 -22.53 0.84
C GLY A 55 -8.24 -22.21 0.93
N GLN A 56 -7.39 -22.89 0.16
CA GLN A 56 -5.93 -22.74 0.18
C GLN A 56 -5.37 -22.34 -1.18
N THR A 57 -6.01 -22.73 -2.28
CA THR A 57 -5.60 -22.35 -3.63
C THR A 57 -6.47 -21.24 -4.19
N VAL A 58 -5.88 -20.41 -5.06
CA VAL A 58 -6.60 -19.33 -5.75
C VAL A 58 -7.08 -19.87 -7.10
N SER A 59 -8.39 -20.02 -7.26
CA SER A 59 -9.06 -20.30 -8.53
C SER A 59 -9.27 -19.00 -9.32
N LEU A 60 -8.88 -19.00 -10.59
CA LEU A 60 -9.12 -17.88 -11.51
C LEU A 60 -10.57 -17.92 -12.05
N ARG A 61 -11.23 -16.77 -12.19
CA ARG A 61 -12.54 -16.66 -12.88
C ARG A 61 -12.35 -16.71 -14.41
N ALA A 62 -13.41 -17.07 -15.13
CA ALA A 62 -13.39 -17.16 -16.60
C ALA A 62 -13.55 -15.79 -17.33
N ASP A 63 -13.25 -14.67 -16.68
CA ASP A 63 -13.29 -13.35 -17.32
C ASP A 63 -12.08 -13.18 -18.26
N HIS A 64 -12.33 -13.04 -19.56
CA HIS A 64 -11.28 -12.90 -20.56
C HIS A 64 -10.40 -11.65 -20.35
N GLN A 65 -10.96 -10.56 -19.82
CA GLN A 65 -10.19 -9.33 -19.56
C GLN A 65 -9.24 -9.52 -18.37
N GLY A 66 -9.75 -10.10 -17.26
CA GLY A 66 -8.92 -10.44 -16.11
C GLY A 66 -7.83 -11.46 -16.43
N ALA A 67 -8.09 -12.40 -17.35
CA ALA A 67 -7.11 -13.38 -17.81
C ALA A 67 -5.93 -12.74 -18.55
N ALA A 68 -6.24 -11.78 -19.44
CA ALA A 68 -5.23 -11.06 -20.19
C ALA A 68 -4.38 -10.16 -19.27
N GLU A 69 -5.02 -9.46 -18.32
CA GLU A 69 -4.30 -8.63 -17.34
C GLU A 69 -3.39 -9.46 -16.44
N HIS A 70 -3.88 -10.60 -15.96
CA HIS A 70 -3.10 -11.53 -15.15
C HIS A 70 -1.89 -12.07 -15.92
N GLY A 71 -2.11 -12.55 -17.14
CA GLY A 71 -1.04 -13.02 -18.03
C GLY A 71 -0.01 -11.94 -18.34
N HIS A 72 -0.46 -10.69 -18.53
CA HIS A 72 0.45 -9.56 -18.71
C HIS A 72 1.34 -9.31 -17.50
N ARG A 73 0.80 -9.38 -16.28
CA ARG A 73 1.57 -9.16 -15.05
C ARG A 73 2.59 -10.25 -14.79
N ILE A 74 2.25 -11.52 -15.07
CA ILE A 74 3.21 -12.62 -15.01
C ILE A 74 4.36 -12.34 -16.00
N THR A 75 4.01 -12.00 -17.24
CA THR A 75 5.01 -11.69 -18.28
C THR A 75 5.92 -10.53 -17.88
N ALA A 76 5.35 -9.46 -17.32
CA ALA A 76 6.10 -8.31 -16.83
C ALA A 76 7.00 -8.65 -15.64
N ALA A 77 6.53 -9.50 -14.71
CA ALA A 77 7.33 -9.95 -13.58
C ALA A 77 8.54 -10.78 -14.03
N ILE A 78 8.32 -11.73 -14.95
CA ILE A 78 9.40 -12.52 -15.56
C ILE A 78 10.41 -11.59 -16.25
N ALA A 79 9.94 -10.62 -17.04
CA ALA A 79 10.81 -9.64 -17.71
C ALA A 79 11.66 -8.84 -16.70
N CYS A 80 11.09 -8.38 -15.58
CA CYS A 80 11.83 -7.71 -14.53
C CYS A 80 12.91 -8.61 -13.89
N HIS A 81 12.61 -9.89 -13.67
CA HIS A 81 13.59 -10.84 -13.14
C HIS A 81 14.75 -11.10 -14.12
N VAL A 82 14.45 -11.28 -15.41
CA VAL A 82 15.46 -11.43 -16.45
C VAL A 82 16.34 -10.19 -16.55
N ALA A 83 15.73 -8.99 -16.54
CA ALA A 83 16.48 -7.73 -16.56
C ALA A 83 17.38 -7.57 -15.32
N ARG A 84 16.90 -7.92 -14.12
CA ARG A 84 17.70 -7.87 -12.88
C ARG A 84 18.86 -8.86 -12.86
N ALA A 85 18.69 -10.02 -13.49
CA ALA A 85 19.78 -10.97 -13.67
C ALA A 85 20.82 -10.52 -14.72
N GLY A 86 20.57 -9.38 -15.39
CA GLY A 86 21.41 -8.86 -16.47
C GLY A 86 21.21 -9.60 -17.80
N GLY A 87 19.99 -10.09 -18.05
CA GLY A 87 19.63 -10.77 -19.28
C GLY A 87 19.30 -9.87 -20.45
N THR A 88 18.93 -10.49 -21.56
CA THR A 88 18.61 -9.83 -22.83
C THR A 88 17.16 -10.07 -23.26
N LEU A 89 16.68 -9.24 -24.19
CA LEU A 89 15.39 -9.43 -24.84
C LEU A 89 15.27 -10.82 -25.50
N ASP A 90 16.34 -11.32 -26.10
CA ASP A 90 16.34 -12.64 -26.76
C ASP A 90 16.14 -13.77 -25.76
N GLN A 91 16.78 -13.67 -24.60
CA GLN A 91 16.62 -14.64 -23.51
C GLN A 91 15.20 -14.60 -22.94
N LEU A 92 14.63 -13.41 -22.73
CA LEU A 92 13.22 -13.29 -22.34
C LEU A 92 12.29 -13.91 -23.40
N THR A 93 12.57 -13.67 -24.67
CA THR A 93 11.79 -14.20 -25.80
C THR A 93 11.82 -15.73 -25.82
N GLN A 94 13.00 -16.34 -25.63
CA GLN A 94 13.16 -17.78 -25.51
C GLN A 94 12.36 -18.34 -24.34
N LEU A 95 12.44 -17.71 -23.15
CA LEU A 95 11.72 -18.16 -21.97
C LEU A 95 10.19 -18.11 -22.15
N LEU A 96 9.64 -17.03 -22.72
CA LEU A 96 8.20 -16.85 -22.86
C LEU A 96 7.59 -17.70 -23.99
N LEU A 97 8.34 -17.98 -25.05
CA LEU A 97 7.85 -18.76 -26.18
C LEU A 97 8.12 -20.26 -26.05
N HIS A 98 8.88 -20.69 -25.05
CA HIS A 98 9.11 -22.11 -24.80
C HIS A 98 7.79 -22.85 -24.49
N PRO A 99 7.47 -23.99 -25.14
CA PRO A 99 6.18 -24.66 -25.00
C PRO A 99 5.84 -25.07 -23.56
N GLU A 100 6.85 -25.52 -22.80
CA GLU A 100 6.68 -26.08 -21.46
C GLU A 100 6.68 -25.03 -20.34
N HIS A 101 6.92 -23.75 -20.63
CA HIS A 101 6.97 -22.72 -19.61
C HIS A 101 5.58 -22.10 -19.40
N GLU A 102 4.88 -22.46 -18.34
CA GLU A 102 3.52 -21.93 -18.08
C GLU A 102 3.49 -20.40 -17.93
N GLY A 103 4.56 -19.79 -17.42
CA GLY A 103 4.67 -18.33 -17.30
C GLY A 103 4.60 -17.59 -18.65
N GLY A 104 4.92 -18.27 -19.76
CA GLY A 104 4.84 -17.75 -21.12
C GLY A 104 3.49 -17.96 -21.84
N ARG A 105 2.52 -18.61 -21.19
CA ARG A 105 1.24 -19.02 -21.81
C ARG A 105 0.47 -17.88 -22.45
N HIS A 106 0.48 -16.70 -21.82
CA HIS A 106 -0.17 -15.51 -22.36
C HIS A 106 0.48 -15.08 -23.69
N THR A 107 1.80 -15.00 -23.73
CA THR A 107 2.56 -14.64 -24.93
C THR A 107 2.37 -15.65 -26.05
N ARG A 108 2.36 -16.95 -25.75
CA ARG A 108 2.03 -18.01 -26.72
C ARG A 108 0.59 -17.89 -27.24
N THR A 109 -0.36 -17.53 -26.38
CA THR A 109 -1.75 -17.27 -26.80
C THR A 109 -1.84 -16.08 -27.77
N ILE A 110 -1.08 -15.01 -27.55
CA ILE A 110 -0.97 -13.89 -28.51
C ILE A 110 -0.37 -14.38 -29.82
N ALA A 111 0.68 -15.20 -29.78
CA ALA A 111 1.30 -15.75 -30.99
C ALA A 111 0.32 -16.59 -31.81
N LEU A 112 -0.45 -17.46 -31.15
CA LEU A 112 -1.47 -18.30 -31.79
C LEU A 112 -2.65 -17.50 -32.36
N ARG A 113 -3.14 -16.50 -31.61
CA ARG A 113 -4.34 -15.73 -32.02
C ARG A 113 -4.04 -14.60 -32.99
N SER A 114 -2.86 -13.99 -32.91
CA SER A 114 -2.57 -12.74 -33.60
C SER A 114 -1.22 -12.74 -34.33
N GLY A 115 -0.58 -13.91 -34.42
CA GLY A 115 0.66 -14.12 -35.15
C GLY A 115 1.92 -13.87 -34.33
N GLN A 116 3.00 -14.52 -34.76
CA GLN A 116 4.31 -14.49 -34.10
C GLN A 116 4.87 -13.07 -33.99
N THR A 117 4.75 -12.25 -35.04
CA THR A 117 5.24 -10.86 -35.07
C THR A 117 4.62 -10.02 -33.95
N ARG A 118 3.31 -10.17 -33.71
CA ARG A 118 2.60 -9.42 -32.68
C ARG A 118 2.98 -9.85 -31.27
N ALA A 119 3.28 -11.13 -31.07
CA ALA A 119 3.82 -11.62 -29.81
C ALA A 119 5.22 -11.05 -29.54
N LEU A 120 6.11 -11.02 -30.55
CA LEU A 120 7.45 -10.43 -30.42
C LEU A 120 7.40 -8.93 -30.09
N ASP A 121 6.52 -8.17 -30.75
CA ASP A 121 6.35 -6.74 -30.46
C ASP A 121 5.78 -6.50 -29.05
N TYR A 122 4.90 -7.39 -28.59
CA TYR A 122 4.44 -7.37 -27.20
C TYR A 122 5.60 -7.62 -26.22
N ILE A 123 6.42 -8.66 -26.44
CA ILE A 123 7.58 -8.95 -25.59
C ILE A 123 8.55 -7.76 -25.55
N ARG A 124 8.83 -7.13 -26.71
CA ARG A 124 9.68 -5.92 -26.79
C ARG A 124 9.17 -4.79 -25.91
N ARG A 125 7.86 -4.50 -25.96
CA ARG A 125 7.26 -3.44 -25.12
C ARG A 125 7.36 -3.76 -23.63
N VAL A 126 7.08 -5.01 -23.25
CA VAL A 126 7.22 -5.46 -21.85
C VAL A 126 8.68 -5.36 -21.40
N TRP A 127 9.63 -5.78 -22.24
CA TRP A 127 11.06 -5.70 -21.94
C TRP A 127 11.56 -4.27 -21.74
N ALA A 128 11.14 -3.34 -22.60
CA ALA A 128 11.50 -1.93 -22.47
C ALA A 128 11.01 -1.37 -21.12
N SER A 129 9.74 -1.61 -20.79
CA SER A 129 9.15 -1.17 -19.52
C SER A 129 9.83 -1.83 -18.31
N ALA A 130 10.12 -3.13 -18.38
CA ALA A 130 10.82 -3.85 -17.32
C ALA A 130 12.25 -3.34 -17.12
N SER A 131 12.98 -3.09 -18.20
CA SER A 131 14.36 -2.58 -18.16
C SER A 131 14.43 -1.18 -17.56
N GLU A 132 13.48 -0.31 -17.91
CA GLU A 132 13.34 1.02 -17.31
C GLU A 132 12.97 0.93 -15.81
N ALA A 133 12.04 0.05 -15.45
CA ALA A 133 11.67 -0.15 -14.05
C ALA A 133 12.85 -0.70 -13.23
N VAL A 134 13.68 -1.57 -13.80
CA VAL A 134 14.86 -2.13 -13.14
C VAL A 134 16.00 -1.11 -13.05
N SER A 135 16.24 -0.30 -14.09
CA SER A 135 17.30 0.72 -14.04
C SER A 135 17.00 1.84 -13.02
N THR A 136 15.72 2.07 -12.74
CA THR A 136 15.26 3.06 -11.75
C THR A 136 15.12 2.50 -10.33
N THR A 137 15.24 1.18 -10.13
CA THR A 137 15.08 0.51 -8.83
C THR A 137 16.33 -0.23 -8.38
N SER A 138 16.75 0.00 -7.13
CA SER A 138 17.84 -0.79 -6.54
C SER A 138 17.33 -2.16 -6.09
N ALA A 139 18.07 -3.22 -6.40
CA ALA A 139 17.84 -4.53 -5.81
C ALA A 139 18.31 -4.52 -4.35
N LEU A 140 17.46 -4.96 -3.43
CA LEU A 140 17.83 -5.19 -2.04
C LEU A 140 18.45 -6.59 -1.97
N GLY A 141 19.77 -6.66 -1.85
CA GLY A 141 20.52 -7.92 -1.74
C GLY A 141 20.60 -8.43 -0.31
N SER A 142 20.39 -7.54 0.67
CA SER A 142 20.46 -7.89 2.09
C SER A 142 19.45 -7.11 2.93
N ARG A 143 19.28 -7.54 4.19
CA ARG A 143 18.52 -6.79 5.21
C ARG A 143 19.19 -5.46 5.56
N HIS A 144 20.52 -5.37 5.43
CA HIS A 144 21.26 -4.14 5.65
C HIS A 144 20.89 -3.09 4.59
N ASP A 145 20.86 -3.49 3.31
CA ASP A 145 20.45 -2.62 2.20
C ASP A 145 19.02 -2.10 2.41
N ALA A 146 18.14 -2.93 2.97
CA ALA A 146 16.77 -2.52 3.30
C ALA A 146 16.75 -1.43 4.38
N TYR A 147 17.61 -1.53 5.41
CA TYR A 147 17.75 -0.48 6.42
C TYR A 147 18.38 0.79 5.86
N GLU A 148 19.35 0.71 4.96
CA GLU A 148 19.90 1.89 4.28
C GLU A 148 18.83 2.62 3.46
N VAL A 149 17.97 1.88 2.76
CA VAL A 149 16.85 2.47 2.01
C VAL A 149 15.84 3.13 2.96
N LEU A 150 15.56 2.54 4.12
CA LEU A 150 14.68 3.15 5.11
C LEU A 150 15.31 4.39 5.77
N ALA A 151 16.63 4.40 5.99
CA ALA A 151 17.36 5.55 6.48
C ALA A 151 17.32 6.71 5.46
N ALA A 152 17.62 6.44 4.18
CA ALA A 152 17.52 7.44 3.12
C ALA A 152 16.07 7.97 2.95
N LEU A 153 15.07 7.11 3.15
CA LEU A 153 13.68 7.54 3.16
C LEU A 153 13.36 8.44 4.36
N ARG A 154 13.92 8.14 5.53
CA ARG A 154 13.79 8.96 6.74
C ARG A 154 14.39 10.35 6.50
N ASP A 155 15.64 10.43 6.06
CA ASP A 155 16.33 11.69 5.77
C ASP A 155 15.53 12.55 4.78
N ARG A 156 14.93 11.91 3.78
CA ARG A 156 14.09 12.59 2.81
C ARG A 156 12.77 13.10 3.41
N ILE A 157 12.13 12.32 4.30
CA ILE A 157 10.94 12.78 5.01
C ILE A 157 11.29 14.00 5.89
N GLU A 158 12.44 13.97 6.56
CA GLU A 158 12.93 15.02 7.46
C GLU A 158 13.28 16.31 6.72
N THR A 159 13.80 16.21 5.50
CA THR A 159 14.18 17.36 4.67
C THR A 159 13.02 17.94 3.84
N THR A 160 11.90 17.22 3.74
CA THR A 160 10.74 17.66 2.96
C THR A 160 9.91 18.72 3.70
N PRO A 161 9.59 19.87 3.07
CA PRO A 161 8.76 20.89 3.70
C PRO A 161 7.27 20.49 3.75
N TRP A 162 6.81 20.04 4.91
CA TRP A 162 5.42 19.60 5.16
C TRP A 162 4.48 20.77 5.48
N ARG A 163 4.24 21.63 4.49
CA ARG A 163 3.48 22.86 4.67
C ARG A 163 1.99 22.63 4.96
N GLY A 164 1.43 23.47 5.84
CA GLY A 164 0.01 23.48 6.17
C GLY A 164 -0.44 22.31 7.05
N GLU A 165 -1.74 22.26 7.37
CA GLU A 165 -2.30 21.20 8.23
C GLU A 165 -2.31 19.82 7.55
N ARG A 166 -2.67 19.77 6.26
CA ARG A 166 -2.65 18.53 5.47
C ARG A 166 -1.23 17.95 5.36
N GLY A 167 -0.23 18.79 5.10
CA GLY A 167 1.18 18.36 5.04
C GLY A 167 1.67 17.77 6.37
N ARG A 168 1.41 18.45 7.48
CA ARG A 168 1.79 17.94 8.82
C ARG A 168 1.06 16.65 9.20
N THR A 169 -0.18 16.49 8.76
CA THR A 169 -0.92 15.23 8.95
C THR A 169 -0.33 14.12 8.09
N ALA A 170 0.07 14.42 6.84
CA ALA A 170 0.77 13.50 5.96
C ALA A 170 2.11 13.02 6.53
N LEU A 171 2.88 13.92 7.14
CA LEU A 171 4.11 13.59 7.86
C LEU A 171 3.87 12.57 9.00
N ARG A 172 2.84 12.78 9.84
CA ARG A 172 2.47 11.82 10.90
C ARG A 172 2.15 10.44 10.34
N VAL A 173 1.37 10.40 9.26
CA VAL A 173 0.99 9.15 8.60
C VAL A 173 2.21 8.45 7.97
N LEU A 174 3.10 9.18 7.31
CA LEU A 174 4.33 8.60 6.76
C LEU A 174 5.25 8.08 7.84
N ARG A 175 5.38 8.78 8.96
CA ARG A 175 6.18 8.30 10.08
C ARG A 175 5.59 7.03 10.70
N ALA A 176 4.27 6.91 10.80
CA ALA A 176 3.61 5.66 11.20
C ALA A 176 3.94 4.51 10.23
N HIS A 177 3.88 4.74 8.92
CA HIS A 177 4.29 3.73 7.93
C HIS A 177 5.78 3.39 8.02
N LEU A 178 6.65 4.38 8.27
CA LEU A 178 8.08 4.15 8.44
C LEU A 178 8.35 3.24 9.65
N ASN A 179 7.66 3.46 10.78
CA ASN A 179 7.75 2.58 11.95
C ASN A 179 7.34 1.12 11.60
N PHE A 180 6.25 0.94 10.83
CA PHE A 180 5.83 -0.40 10.38
C PHE A 180 6.84 -1.04 9.42
N ALA A 181 7.43 -0.25 8.52
CA ALA A 181 8.45 -0.71 7.58
C ALA A 181 9.75 -1.12 8.29
N GLU A 182 10.18 -0.34 9.28
CA GLU A 182 11.34 -0.67 10.14
C GLU A 182 11.11 -1.97 10.91
N THR A 183 9.90 -2.16 11.44
CA THR A 183 9.50 -3.39 12.14
C THR A 183 9.46 -4.59 11.17
N ALA A 184 8.97 -4.39 9.96
CA ALA A 184 8.94 -5.41 8.90
C ALA A 184 10.33 -5.72 8.30
N GLY A 185 11.33 -4.86 8.55
CA GLY A 185 12.68 -5.00 8.01
C GLY A 185 12.81 -4.56 6.55
N GLY A 186 11.91 -3.72 6.04
CA GLY A 186 11.96 -3.21 4.68
C GLY A 186 10.75 -2.34 4.28
N PRO A 187 10.80 -1.70 3.10
CA PRO A 187 9.76 -0.77 2.64
C PRO A 187 8.40 -1.42 2.42
N LEU A 188 8.38 -2.74 2.15
CA LEU A 188 7.18 -3.55 2.07
C LEU A 188 6.72 -3.95 3.48
N HIS A 189 5.49 -3.61 3.85
CA HIS A 189 4.96 -3.90 5.18
C HIS A 189 3.43 -4.07 5.17
N HIS A 190 2.90 -4.64 6.25
CA HIS A 190 1.47 -4.83 6.45
C HIS A 190 0.95 -3.86 7.50
N ALA A 191 -0.11 -3.12 7.15
CA ALA A 191 -0.79 -2.24 8.09
C ALA A 191 -2.27 -2.10 7.72
N SER A 192 -3.15 -2.25 8.71
CA SER A 192 -4.56 -1.87 8.53
C SER A 192 -4.70 -0.35 8.63
N GLU A 193 -5.67 0.24 7.92
CA GLU A 193 -5.95 1.69 8.03
C GLU A 193 -6.21 2.11 9.48
N ARG A 194 -6.83 1.23 10.27
CA ARG A 194 -7.11 1.48 11.67
C ARG A 194 -5.83 1.55 12.51
N GLN A 195 -4.94 0.58 12.34
CA GLN A 195 -3.65 0.53 13.01
C GLN A 195 -2.79 1.74 12.64
N THR A 196 -2.77 2.12 11.37
CA THR A 196 -2.06 3.34 10.94
C THR A 196 -2.65 4.59 11.57
N ALA A 197 -3.98 4.70 11.67
CA ALA A 197 -4.62 5.86 12.31
C ALA A 197 -4.31 5.94 13.81
N GLU A 198 -4.27 4.80 14.51
CA GLU A 198 -3.84 4.71 15.92
C GLU A 198 -2.40 5.18 16.10
N GLU A 199 -1.49 4.63 15.31
CA GLU A 199 -0.06 4.96 15.35
C GLU A 199 0.20 6.43 15.02
N ALA A 200 -0.48 6.96 14.00
CA ALA A 200 -0.38 8.35 13.62
C ALA A 200 -1.11 9.30 14.59
N GLY A 201 -1.92 8.79 15.52
CA GLY A 201 -2.69 9.56 16.49
C GLY A 201 -3.82 10.40 15.88
N ILE A 202 -4.40 9.95 14.76
CA ILE A 202 -5.46 10.66 14.01
C ILE A 202 -6.70 9.78 13.82
N SER A 203 -7.78 10.36 13.29
CA SER A 203 -8.98 9.59 12.91
C SER A 203 -8.76 8.80 11.62
N ARG A 204 -9.54 7.72 11.42
CA ARG A 204 -9.49 6.92 10.19
C ARG A 204 -9.98 7.70 8.96
N THR A 205 -10.95 8.60 9.12
CA THR A 205 -11.45 9.46 8.04
C THR A 205 -10.38 10.44 7.59
N THR A 206 -9.67 11.08 8.53
CA THR A 206 -8.52 11.93 8.26
C THR A 206 -7.40 11.17 7.55
N LEU A 207 -7.09 9.95 7.99
CA LEU A 207 -6.09 9.09 7.34
C LEU A 207 -6.43 8.83 5.86
N ARG A 208 -7.68 8.45 5.56
CA ARG A 208 -8.11 8.19 4.16
C ARG A 208 -7.98 9.44 3.31
N ALA A 209 -8.41 10.59 3.81
CA ALA A 209 -8.26 11.85 3.08
C ALA A 209 -6.79 12.14 2.75
N VAL A 210 -5.87 11.90 3.69
CA VAL A 210 -4.42 12.10 3.49
C VAL A 210 -3.83 11.12 2.47
N TYR A 211 -4.27 9.85 2.47
CA TYR A 211 -3.85 8.89 1.44
C TYR A 211 -4.19 9.38 0.03
N GLU A 212 -5.44 9.78 -0.20
CA GLU A 212 -5.90 10.14 -1.53
C GLU A 212 -5.42 11.53 -1.99
N THR A 213 -5.23 12.47 -1.06
CA THR A 213 -4.93 13.86 -1.44
C THR A 213 -3.44 14.22 -1.42
N VAL A 214 -2.63 13.49 -0.66
CA VAL A 214 -1.20 13.82 -0.49
C VAL A 214 -0.30 12.62 -0.80
N LEU A 215 -0.47 11.52 -0.06
CA LEU A 215 0.55 10.47 -0.05
C LEU A 215 0.61 9.62 -1.32
N LYS A 216 -0.54 9.25 -1.89
CA LYS A 216 -0.57 8.51 -3.16
C LYS A 216 -0.25 9.41 -4.36
N PRO A 217 -0.87 10.60 -4.53
CA PRO A 217 -0.58 11.45 -5.69
C PRO A 217 0.89 11.89 -5.77
N GLN A 218 1.52 12.15 -4.62
CA GLN A 218 2.94 12.52 -4.57
C GLN A 218 3.87 11.30 -4.55
N GLY A 219 3.32 10.09 -4.68
CA GLY A 219 4.09 8.87 -4.81
C GLY A 219 4.90 8.47 -3.58
N TRP A 220 4.55 8.93 -2.37
CA TRP A 220 5.23 8.51 -1.13
C TRP A 220 4.85 7.10 -0.69
N LEU A 221 3.60 6.71 -0.93
CA LEU A 221 3.03 5.47 -0.45
C LEU A 221 2.23 4.78 -1.55
N ARG A 222 2.44 3.48 -1.73
CA ARG A 222 1.67 2.65 -2.66
C ARG A 222 0.97 1.53 -1.91
N ARG A 223 -0.33 1.38 -2.12
CA ARG A 223 -1.08 0.20 -1.67
C ARG A 223 -0.94 -0.89 -2.72
N LEU A 224 -0.32 -2.00 -2.37
CA LEU A 224 -0.14 -3.14 -3.28
C LEU A 224 -1.33 -4.10 -3.21
N ARG A 225 -1.82 -4.36 -2.00
CA ARG A 225 -2.98 -5.25 -1.76
C ARG A 225 -3.88 -4.64 -0.70
N VAL A 226 -5.18 -4.67 -0.96
CA VAL A 226 -6.19 -4.33 0.05
C VAL A 226 -6.31 -5.51 1.01
N GLY A 227 -6.16 -5.25 2.30
CA GLY A 227 -6.36 -6.25 3.35
C GLY A 227 -7.83 -6.61 3.49
N HIS A 228 -8.10 -7.89 3.77
CA HIS A 228 -9.46 -8.39 3.98
C HIS A 228 -9.54 -9.18 5.29
N GLY A 229 -10.61 -8.97 6.05
CA GLY A 229 -10.88 -9.70 7.29
C GLY A 229 -9.77 -9.53 8.34
N ARG A 230 -8.99 -10.60 8.56
CA ARG A 230 -7.89 -10.65 9.54
C ARG A 230 -6.56 -10.12 8.99
N GLU A 231 -6.45 -9.89 7.68
CA GLU A 231 -5.22 -9.43 7.01
C GLU A 231 -5.19 -7.89 6.85
N GLY A 232 -4.07 -7.27 7.23
CA GLY A 232 -3.80 -5.86 6.95
C GLY A 232 -3.55 -5.60 5.46
N SER A 233 -3.73 -4.36 5.02
CA SER A 233 -3.35 -3.98 3.66
C SER A 233 -1.83 -4.09 3.51
N THR A 234 -1.38 -4.51 2.33
CA THR A 234 0.04 -4.54 1.99
C THR A 234 0.43 -3.21 1.37
N TRP A 235 1.41 -2.55 1.96
CA TRP A 235 1.88 -1.23 1.58
C TRP A 235 3.36 -1.27 1.21
N TYR A 236 3.75 -0.34 0.35
CA TYR A 236 5.12 -0.12 -0.03
C TYR A 236 5.46 1.35 0.11
N LEU A 237 6.53 1.64 0.87
CA LEU A 237 7.10 2.98 0.98
C LEU A 237 8.06 3.26 -0.17
N ASN A 238 7.81 4.33 -0.88
CA ASN A 238 8.60 4.70 -2.05
C ASN A 238 9.76 5.61 -1.67
N ALA A 239 10.99 5.09 -1.78
CA ALA A 239 12.22 5.86 -1.61
C ALA A 239 12.38 6.99 -2.66
N ARG A 240 11.74 6.84 -3.83
CA ARG A 240 11.66 7.87 -4.88
C ARG A 240 10.20 8.13 -5.23
N PRO A 241 9.71 9.38 -5.24
CA PRO A 241 8.38 9.65 -5.74
C PRO A 241 8.46 9.46 -7.25
N SER A 242 7.87 8.39 -7.76
CA SER A 242 7.75 8.23 -9.21
C SER A 242 6.85 9.36 -9.70
N ARG A 243 7.42 10.39 -10.34
CA ARG A 243 6.67 11.35 -11.16
C ARG A 243 6.03 10.66 -12.37
N PHE A 244 6.39 9.40 -12.64
CA PHE A 244 5.74 8.59 -13.66
C PHE A 244 4.41 8.06 -13.15
N ARG A 245 3.39 8.88 -13.37
CA ARG A 245 2.10 8.39 -13.85
C ARG A 245 2.35 7.50 -15.06
N THR A 246 1.80 6.30 -15.03
CA THR A 246 1.15 5.68 -16.20
C THR A 246 0.40 4.43 -15.75
N THR A 247 -0.85 4.62 -15.33
CA THR A 247 -1.93 3.90 -16.02
C THR A 247 -2.44 4.88 -17.05
N GLN A 248 -2.18 4.60 -18.33
CA GLN A 248 -2.47 5.39 -19.54
C GLN A 248 -1.38 6.41 -19.96
N TYR A 249 -0.89 6.16 -21.16
CA TYR A 249 0.00 6.94 -22.05
C TYR A 249 -0.66 8.28 -22.47
N PRO A 250 0.08 9.24 -23.05
CA PRO A 250 1.02 10.20 -22.45
C PRO A 250 0.38 11.63 -22.33
N PRO A 251 0.83 12.51 -21.42
CA PRO A 251 0.48 13.93 -21.50
C PRO A 251 1.56 14.76 -22.20
N ASP A 252 1.05 15.76 -22.92
CA ASP A 252 1.72 16.83 -23.66
C ASP A 252 2.76 17.61 -22.80
N PRO A 253 4.02 17.79 -23.27
CA PRO A 253 5.05 18.52 -22.54
C PRO A 253 4.85 20.06 -22.50
N ALA A 254 3.80 20.62 -23.09
CA ALA A 254 3.62 22.06 -23.19
C ALA A 254 2.92 22.76 -22.00
N LEU A 255 2.62 22.08 -20.89
CA LEU A 255 1.74 22.63 -19.83
C LEU A 255 2.20 22.47 -18.36
N GLU A 256 3.50 22.38 -18.06
CA GLU A 256 3.97 22.50 -16.68
C GLU A 256 5.27 23.32 -16.55
N GLU A 257 5.22 24.61 -16.90
CA GLU A 257 6.07 25.61 -16.24
C GLU A 257 5.36 26.08 -14.96
N TRP A 258 5.76 25.53 -13.82
CA TRP A 258 5.62 26.22 -12.54
C TRP A 258 6.97 26.20 -11.82
N PRO A 259 7.36 27.34 -11.23
CA PRO A 259 8.72 27.61 -10.83
C PRO A 259 9.06 26.76 -9.60
N THR A 260 10.18 26.04 -9.66
CA THR A 260 10.89 25.64 -8.44
C THR A 260 11.61 26.89 -7.95
N PRO A 261 11.29 27.46 -6.78
CA PRO A 261 12.16 28.47 -6.21
C PRO A 261 13.41 27.73 -5.71
N GLU A 262 14.54 27.95 -6.37
CA GLU A 262 15.89 27.48 -6.02
C GLU A 262 16.43 28.01 -4.67
N THR A 263 15.56 28.46 -3.77
CA THR A 263 15.91 28.95 -2.42
C THR A 263 14.87 28.59 -1.35
N ALA A 264 14.11 27.51 -1.53
CA ALA A 264 13.26 27.01 -0.44
C ALA A 264 14.14 26.45 0.69
N THR A 265 14.19 27.13 1.84
CA THR A 265 14.68 26.57 3.12
C THR A 265 14.11 25.16 3.27
N THR A 266 14.98 24.16 3.21
CA THR A 266 14.64 22.77 3.46
C THR A 266 14.12 22.65 4.89
N ALA A 267 13.08 21.85 5.09
CA ALA A 267 12.75 21.47 6.46
C ALA A 267 13.94 20.72 7.06
N ASP A 268 14.05 20.74 8.38
CA ASP A 268 15.06 20.01 9.11
C ASP A 268 14.46 19.65 10.46
N ILE A 269 13.87 18.46 10.53
CA ILE A 269 13.11 17.98 11.67
C ILE A 269 13.62 16.61 12.09
N ASP A 270 13.68 16.35 13.39
CA ASP A 270 13.93 15.00 13.88
C ASP A 270 12.63 14.18 13.84
N SER A 271 12.48 13.30 12.84
CA SER A 271 11.26 12.49 12.72
C SER A 271 11.15 11.40 13.80
N THR A 272 12.24 11.06 14.49
CA THR A 272 12.22 10.08 15.58
C THR A 272 11.57 10.66 16.83
N VAL A 273 11.90 11.92 17.18
CA VAL A 273 11.23 12.67 18.26
C VAL A 273 9.75 12.84 17.94
N LEU A 274 9.44 13.22 16.70
CA LEU A 274 8.07 13.30 16.22
C LEU A 274 7.32 11.97 16.39
N GLY A 275 7.96 10.86 16.00
CA GLY A 275 7.48 9.49 16.15
C GLY A 275 7.09 9.14 17.59
N ARG A 276 7.96 9.46 18.55
CA ARG A 276 7.74 9.16 19.97
C ARG A 276 6.63 10.02 20.58
N LEU A 277 6.50 11.27 20.14
CA LEU A 277 5.55 12.23 20.71
C LEU A 277 4.15 12.16 20.10
N MET A 278 4.00 11.78 18.82
CA MET A 278 2.72 11.92 18.13
C MET A 278 1.58 11.05 18.70
N GLY A 279 1.93 9.99 19.42
CA GLY A 279 0.99 9.10 20.11
C GLY A 279 0.60 9.58 21.51
N HIS A 280 1.23 10.63 22.05
CA HIS A 280 0.99 11.13 23.40
C HIS A 280 -0.28 12.00 23.45
N ASP A 281 -1.00 11.92 24.57
CA ASP A 281 -2.27 12.64 24.78
C ASP A 281 -2.12 14.17 24.73
N ALA A 282 -0.95 14.69 25.12
CA ALA A 282 -0.59 16.10 25.00
C ALA A 282 -0.69 16.64 23.56
N PHE A 283 -0.62 15.77 22.55
CA PHE A 283 -0.71 16.11 21.12
C PHE A 283 -1.99 15.59 20.45
N ALA A 284 -2.96 15.13 21.24
CA ALA A 284 -4.29 14.79 20.76
C ALA A 284 -5.04 16.03 20.22
N HIS A 285 -6.23 15.78 19.66
CA HIS A 285 -7.14 16.86 19.30
C HIS A 285 -7.47 17.69 20.55
N HIS A 286 -7.44 19.03 20.43
CA HIS A 286 -7.51 20.01 21.53
C HIS A 286 -6.28 20.17 22.44
N GLY A 287 -5.23 19.36 22.26
CA GLY A 287 -3.95 19.54 22.97
C GLY A 287 -3.01 20.58 22.33
N LEU A 288 -1.70 20.35 22.44
CA LEU A 288 -0.65 21.15 21.78
C LEU A 288 -0.71 21.05 20.24
N GLY A 289 -1.13 19.90 19.73
CA GLY A 289 -1.39 19.65 18.32
C GLY A 289 -0.14 19.52 17.44
N SER A 290 -0.36 19.32 16.13
CA SER A 290 0.71 18.99 15.17
C SER A 290 1.72 20.12 14.92
N SER A 291 1.39 21.39 15.20
CA SER A 291 2.37 22.49 15.11
C SER A 291 3.48 22.32 16.15
N ALA A 292 3.08 21.96 17.37
CA ALA A 292 4.00 21.80 18.48
C ALA A 292 4.95 20.62 18.25
N LEU A 293 4.44 19.49 17.74
CA LEU A 293 5.26 18.33 17.37
C LEU A 293 6.39 18.72 16.42
N VAL A 294 6.07 19.44 15.34
CA VAL A 294 7.04 19.79 14.31
C VAL A 294 8.05 20.82 14.82
N ILE A 295 7.60 21.80 15.62
CA ILE A 295 8.51 22.79 16.25
C ILE A 295 9.45 22.12 17.25
N ILE A 296 8.96 21.22 18.09
CA ILE A 296 9.81 20.45 19.02
C ILE A 296 10.83 19.62 18.25
N SER A 297 10.40 18.97 17.16
CA SER A 297 11.27 18.15 16.33
C SER A 297 12.36 18.98 15.62
N ALA A 298 12.02 20.19 15.17
CA ALA A 298 12.98 21.13 14.59
C ALA A 298 13.97 21.68 15.63
N LEU A 299 13.50 22.02 16.83
CA LEU A 299 14.36 22.51 17.92
C LEU A 299 15.25 21.42 18.52
N HIS A 300 14.82 20.16 18.48
CA HIS A 300 15.67 19.03 18.84
C HIS A 300 16.81 18.85 17.84
N GLN A 301 16.48 18.91 16.54
CA GLN A 301 17.44 18.76 15.45
C GLN A 301 18.45 19.90 15.41
N ARG A 302 18.01 21.13 15.66
CA ARG A 302 18.86 22.31 15.75
C ARG A 302 18.48 23.14 16.99
N PRO A 303 19.26 23.11 18.07
CA PRO A 303 19.01 23.98 19.22
C PRO A 303 19.32 25.45 18.87
N ASP A 304 18.87 26.36 19.74
CA ASP A 304 19.20 27.79 19.72
C ASP A 304 18.84 28.53 18.41
N GLN A 305 17.67 28.23 17.84
CA GLN A 305 17.23 28.85 16.59
C GLN A 305 16.53 30.20 16.82
N ILE A 306 16.80 31.19 15.96
CA ILE A 306 15.93 32.38 15.87
C ILE A 306 14.61 32.03 15.16
N ILE A 307 13.59 32.87 15.33
CA ILE A 307 12.26 32.60 14.76
C ILE A 307 12.26 32.41 13.24
N GLY A 308 13.12 33.13 12.51
CA GLY A 308 13.23 33.05 11.05
C GLY A 308 13.75 31.69 10.59
N GLU A 309 14.79 31.19 11.27
CA GLU A 309 15.35 29.86 11.04
C GLU A 309 14.34 28.76 11.38
N LEU A 310 13.68 28.89 12.54
CA LEU A 310 12.68 27.92 12.98
C LEU A 310 11.51 27.80 12.01
N VAL A 311 11.06 28.90 11.40
CA VAL A 311 10.02 28.88 10.36
C VAL A 311 10.48 28.08 9.14
N GLY A 312 11.75 28.19 8.77
CA GLY A 312 12.35 27.40 7.69
C GLY A 312 12.41 25.91 8.04
N THR A 313 13.07 25.58 9.15
CA THR A 313 13.32 24.19 9.59
C THR A 313 12.02 23.44 9.92
N SER A 314 11.06 24.10 10.56
CA SER A 314 9.76 23.48 10.89
C SER A 314 8.73 23.55 9.76
N SER A 315 8.95 24.38 8.72
CA SER A 315 7.94 24.68 7.68
C SER A 315 6.57 25.14 8.23
N VAL A 316 6.55 25.69 9.45
CA VAL A 316 5.36 26.27 10.09
C VAL A 316 5.30 27.77 9.80
N SER A 317 4.11 28.33 9.54
CA SER A 317 3.98 29.77 9.30
C SER A 317 4.42 30.58 10.52
N ARG A 318 5.03 31.75 10.29
CA ARG A 318 5.56 32.63 11.35
C ARG A 318 4.54 32.91 12.47
N ALA A 319 3.30 33.26 12.12
CA ALA A 319 2.24 33.51 13.10
C ALA A 319 1.88 32.26 13.93
N THR A 320 1.99 31.07 13.35
CA THR A 320 1.74 29.80 14.06
C THR A 320 2.93 29.43 14.93
N ALA A 321 4.16 29.68 14.47
CA ALA A 321 5.38 29.46 15.23
C ALA A 321 5.35 30.29 16.53
N TYR A 322 5.10 31.60 16.45
CA TYR A 322 4.99 32.46 17.65
C TYR A 322 3.93 31.97 18.65
N ARG A 323 2.70 31.71 18.17
CA ARG A 323 1.61 31.24 19.06
C ARG A 323 1.95 29.90 19.72
N THR A 324 2.61 29.01 18.98
CA THR A 324 2.96 27.68 19.48
C THR A 324 4.13 27.76 20.46
N LEU A 325 5.18 28.53 20.18
CA LEU A 325 6.31 28.74 21.08
C LEU A 325 5.87 29.36 22.40
N ARG A 326 4.97 30.35 22.36
CA ARG A 326 4.40 30.93 23.58
C ARG A 326 3.69 29.89 24.43
N ARG A 327 2.84 29.06 23.82
CA ARG A 327 2.17 27.95 24.53
C ARG A 327 3.18 26.95 25.10
N LEU A 328 4.21 26.58 24.34
CA LEU A 328 5.24 25.66 24.81
C LEU A 328 6.03 26.25 26.00
N ALA A 329 6.32 27.55 25.97
CA ALA A 329 6.99 28.26 27.06
C ALA A 329 6.13 28.31 28.34
N GLU A 330 4.81 28.47 28.20
CA GLU A 330 3.86 28.41 29.34
C GLU A 330 3.84 27.05 30.06
N HIS A 331 4.39 26.00 29.44
CA HIS A 331 4.56 24.67 30.04
C HIS A 331 6.03 24.38 30.40
N GLY A 332 6.95 25.34 30.23
CA GLY A 332 8.39 25.14 30.47
C GLY A 332 9.04 24.16 29.49
N LEU A 333 8.44 23.90 28.32
CA LEU A 333 8.96 22.94 27.34
C LEU A 333 10.00 23.55 26.40
N VAL A 334 9.98 24.86 26.25
CA VAL A 334 10.98 25.65 25.51
C VAL A 334 11.41 26.83 26.37
N HIS A 335 12.63 27.29 26.15
CA HIS A 335 13.14 28.52 26.74
C HIS A 335 13.52 29.50 25.63
N HIS A 336 13.49 30.79 25.99
CA HIS A 336 13.83 31.90 25.12
C HIS A 336 14.98 32.66 25.74
N THR A 337 16.14 32.68 25.06
CA THR A 337 17.35 33.34 25.53
C THR A 337 17.78 34.38 24.48
N GLY A 338 17.63 35.66 24.79
CA GLY A 338 17.89 36.72 23.82
C GLY A 338 16.90 36.68 22.65
N GLU A 339 17.37 36.25 21.47
CA GLU A 339 16.55 36.10 20.26
C GLU A 339 16.29 34.64 19.87
N THR A 340 16.92 33.69 20.58
CA THR A 340 16.89 32.27 20.23
C THR A 340 15.93 31.48 21.10
N TRP A 341 15.40 30.41 20.51
CA TRP A 341 14.54 29.43 21.16
C TRP A 341 15.23 28.07 21.17
N ALA A 342 15.12 27.37 22.30
CA ALA A 342 15.62 26.01 22.44
C ALA A 342 14.70 25.17 23.33
N LEU A 343 14.78 23.85 23.19
CA LEU A 343 14.06 22.93 24.07
C LEU A 343 14.58 23.06 25.49
N ALA A 344 13.67 23.01 26.46
CA ALA A 344 14.10 22.87 27.84
C ALA A 344 14.80 21.51 28.04
N PRO A 345 15.82 21.41 28.93
CA PRO A 345 16.63 20.20 29.07
C PRO A 345 15.81 18.97 29.46
N ARG A 346 14.72 19.21 30.19
CA ARG A 346 13.76 18.19 30.65
C ARG A 346 12.56 18.01 29.74
N ALA A 347 12.47 18.75 28.63
CA ALA A 347 11.32 18.69 27.74
C ALA A 347 11.13 17.29 27.12
N LEU A 348 12.20 16.50 27.00
CA LEU A 348 12.15 15.14 26.45
C LEU A 348 12.35 14.05 27.53
N GLU A 349 12.36 14.41 28.81
CA GLU A 349 12.37 13.42 29.90
C GLU A 349 11.15 12.50 29.79
N GLY A 350 11.37 11.19 29.96
CA GLY A 350 10.36 10.15 29.74
C GLY A 350 10.33 9.56 28.32
N LEU A 351 11.08 10.12 27.36
CA LEU A 351 11.14 9.61 25.96
C LEU A 351 12.47 8.95 25.61
N GLY A 352 13.35 8.74 26.60
CA GLY A 352 14.67 8.11 26.43
C GLY A 352 15.72 9.01 25.79
N SER A 353 15.49 10.33 25.74
CA SER A 353 16.45 11.33 25.25
C SER A 353 16.63 12.40 26.33
N SER A 354 17.85 12.53 26.85
CA SER A 354 18.24 13.61 27.77
C SER A 354 19.06 14.62 26.98
N LEU A 355 18.63 15.88 26.96
CA LEU A 355 19.48 16.96 26.44
C LEU A 355 20.49 17.35 27.52
N PRO A 356 21.73 17.74 27.15
CA PRO A 356 22.72 18.21 28.12
C PRO A 356 22.16 19.42 28.90
N VAL A 357 22.38 19.41 30.22
CA VAL A 357 21.91 20.47 31.12
C VAL A 357 22.72 21.75 30.86
N PRO A 358 22.08 22.91 30.61
CA PRO A 358 22.75 24.19 30.46
C PRO A 358 23.44 24.58 31.76
N GLY A 359 24.55 25.31 31.66
CA GLY A 359 25.33 25.79 32.81
C GLY A 359 24.50 26.58 33.83
N PRO A 360 24.96 26.65 35.09
CA PRO A 360 24.21 27.25 36.19
C PRO A 360 24.02 28.75 35.96
N GLY A 361 22.77 29.20 35.78
CA GLY A 361 22.50 30.65 35.65
C GLY A 361 21.15 31.06 35.04
N LEU A 362 20.35 30.12 34.51
CA LEU A 362 19.01 30.43 34.00
C LEU A 362 17.95 30.08 35.07
N ASP A 363 17.04 31.01 35.36
CA ASP A 363 15.79 30.75 36.09
C ASP A 363 14.90 29.86 35.22
N VAL A 364 15.20 28.55 35.22
CA VAL A 364 14.50 27.56 34.40
C VAL A 364 13.22 27.16 35.13
N VAL A 365 12.07 27.58 34.60
CA VAL A 365 10.77 26.99 34.97
C VAL A 365 10.88 25.48 34.69
N PRO A 366 10.65 24.60 35.68
CA PRO A 366 10.77 23.17 35.46
C PRO A 366 9.77 22.73 34.39
N ALA A 367 10.26 22.00 33.39
CA ALA A 367 9.41 21.48 32.32
C ALA A 367 8.30 20.62 32.93
N GLN A 368 7.04 20.92 32.58
CA GLN A 368 5.92 20.08 32.96
C GLN A 368 6.04 18.74 32.21
N GLY A 369 5.83 17.63 32.92
CA GLY A 369 5.75 16.32 32.29
C GLY A 369 4.60 16.27 31.27
N TRP A 370 4.75 15.45 30.23
CA TRP A 370 3.76 15.36 29.16
C TRP A 370 2.35 14.96 29.64
N ASP A 371 2.26 14.17 30.71
CA ASP A 371 0.99 13.84 31.36
C ASP A 371 0.32 15.06 32.00
N THR A 372 1.09 15.91 32.68
CA THR A 372 0.59 17.17 33.25
C THR A 372 0.10 18.13 32.16
N VAL A 373 0.80 18.17 31.02
CA VAL A 373 0.34 18.94 29.85
C VAL A 373 -0.98 18.37 29.33
N ALA A 374 -1.10 17.05 29.21
CA ALA A 374 -2.35 16.41 28.78
C ALA A 374 -3.52 16.67 29.75
N GLU A 375 -3.28 16.63 31.06
CA GLU A 375 -4.27 17.01 32.08
C GLU A 375 -4.77 18.45 31.90
N ARG A 376 -3.85 19.39 31.66
CA ARG A 376 -4.19 20.81 31.50
C ARG A 376 -5.04 21.09 30.25
N TYR A 377 -4.94 20.26 29.22
CA TYR A 377 -5.79 20.34 28.02
C TYR A 377 -7.01 19.42 28.06
N ASP A 378 -7.24 18.71 29.17
CA ASP A 378 -8.30 17.70 29.31
C ASP A 378 -8.23 16.62 28.21
N THR A 379 -7.00 16.26 27.81
CA THR A 379 -6.75 15.24 26.79
C THR A 379 -6.20 13.94 27.36
N ARG A 380 -5.99 13.86 28.68
CA ARG A 380 -5.48 12.66 29.35
C ARG A 380 -6.41 11.47 29.12
N GLY A 381 -5.85 10.35 28.71
CA GLY A 381 -6.56 9.10 28.46
C GLY A 381 -7.21 9.01 27.09
N LEU A 382 -7.16 10.04 26.23
CA LEU A 382 -7.79 9.98 24.91
C LEU A 382 -7.16 8.92 24.00
N ALA A 383 -5.85 8.72 24.05
CA ALA A 383 -5.15 7.68 23.31
C ALA A 383 -5.55 6.29 23.83
N ALA A 384 -5.65 6.11 25.14
CA ALA A 384 -6.10 4.86 25.76
C ALA A 384 -7.57 4.57 25.40
N GLN A 385 -8.45 5.56 25.49
CA GLN A 385 -9.86 5.46 25.09
C GLN A 385 -9.99 5.11 23.61
N ARG A 386 -9.20 5.76 22.74
CA ARG A 386 -9.16 5.43 21.31
C ARG A 386 -8.71 3.99 21.10
N LYS A 387 -7.61 3.54 21.74
CA LYS A 387 -7.13 2.16 21.67
C LYS A 387 -8.19 1.16 22.16
N ALA A 388 -8.90 1.48 23.25
CA ALA A 388 -9.95 0.64 23.81
C ALA A 388 -11.18 0.55 22.89
N LEU A 389 -11.67 1.69 22.39
CA LEU A 389 -12.72 1.75 21.36
C LEU A 389 -12.31 0.92 20.14
N HIS A 390 -11.05 1.03 19.76
CA HIS A 390 -10.50 0.31 18.63
C HIS A 390 -10.36 -1.20 18.87
N ALA A 391 -9.99 -1.62 20.06
CA ALA A 391 -10.01 -3.01 20.47
C ALA A 391 -11.43 -3.58 20.47
N ALA A 392 -12.40 -2.86 21.06
CA ALA A 392 -13.81 -3.26 21.07
C ALA A 392 -14.37 -3.44 19.65
N GLN A 393 -14.08 -2.49 18.75
CA GLN A 393 -14.49 -2.60 17.35
C GLN A 393 -13.82 -3.77 16.62
N ARG A 394 -12.56 -4.13 16.95
CA ARG A 394 -11.92 -5.34 16.40
C ARG A 394 -12.59 -6.61 16.90
N THR A 395 -12.93 -6.68 18.18
CA THR A 395 -13.65 -7.81 18.77
C THR A 395 -15.01 -7.98 18.12
N ALA A 396 -15.82 -6.91 18.05
CA ALA A 396 -17.14 -6.94 17.42
C ALA A 396 -17.07 -7.33 15.92
N TYR A 397 -16.06 -6.85 15.20
CA TYR A 397 -15.87 -7.23 13.79
C TYR A 397 -15.47 -8.71 13.65
N ARG A 398 -14.62 -9.23 14.53
CA ARG A 398 -14.27 -10.67 14.55
C ARG A 398 -15.52 -11.52 14.84
N GLU A 399 -16.30 -11.17 15.85
CA GLU A 399 -17.57 -11.85 16.15
C GLU A 399 -18.56 -11.78 14.98
N ALA A 400 -18.61 -10.67 14.24
CA ALA A 400 -19.43 -10.56 13.04
C ALA A 400 -18.93 -11.50 11.92
N LEU A 401 -17.61 -11.59 11.73
CA LEU A 401 -17.01 -12.52 10.76
C LEU A 401 -17.23 -13.98 11.14
N ASP A 402 -17.09 -14.31 12.42
CA ASP A 402 -17.28 -15.66 12.93
C ASP A 402 -18.77 -16.06 12.80
N ARG A 403 -19.72 -15.16 13.13
CA ARG A 403 -21.16 -15.37 12.84
C ARG A 403 -21.44 -15.57 11.35
N LEU A 404 -20.84 -14.77 10.48
CA LEU A 404 -20.98 -14.94 9.03
C LEU A 404 -20.40 -16.27 8.54
N ALA A 405 -19.33 -16.76 9.16
CA ALA A 405 -18.78 -18.08 8.88
C ALA A 405 -19.73 -19.17 9.34
N GLU A 406 -20.27 -19.12 10.57
CA GLU A 406 -21.27 -20.05 11.10
C GLU A 406 -22.52 -20.15 10.20
N HIS A 407 -23.02 -19.01 9.70
CA HIS A 407 -24.14 -19.00 8.75
C HIS A 407 -23.80 -19.65 7.40
N ARG A 408 -22.53 -19.61 6.96
CA ARG A 408 -22.05 -20.27 5.74
C ARG A 408 -21.72 -21.74 5.95
N SER A 409 -21.41 -22.16 7.18
CA SER A 409 -21.04 -23.51 7.57
C SER A 409 -22.19 -24.51 7.65
N LYS A 410 -23.44 -24.13 7.32
CA LYS A 410 -24.54 -25.10 7.10
C LYS A 410 -24.39 -25.88 5.77
N ALA A 411 -23.16 -26.12 5.35
CA ALA A 411 -22.86 -26.98 4.22
C ALA A 411 -23.22 -28.42 4.60
N MET A 412 -24.18 -29.01 3.89
CA MET A 412 -24.66 -30.36 4.14
C MET A 412 -23.63 -31.34 3.56
N VAL A 413 -23.14 -32.28 4.35
CA VAL A 413 -22.30 -33.38 3.86
C VAL A 413 -23.22 -34.38 3.18
N ILE A 414 -23.15 -34.47 1.85
CA ILE A 414 -23.81 -35.54 1.09
C ILE A 414 -22.73 -36.55 0.74
N VAL A 415 -22.97 -37.83 1.04
CA VAL A 415 -22.12 -38.93 0.59
C VAL A 415 -22.59 -39.36 -0.79
N ARG A 416 -21.74 -39.20 -1.80
CA ARG A 416 -21.96 -39.74 -3.14
C ARG A 416 -20.77 -40.65 -3.47
N ASP A 417 -21.06 -41.90 -3.84
CA ASP A 417 -20.06 -42.89 -4.25
C ASP A 417 -18.92 -43.13 -3.22
N GLY A 418 -19.26 -43.14 -1.92
CA GLY A 418 -18.29 -43.40 -0.84
C GLY A 418 -17.39 -42.22 -0.47
N HIS A 419 -17.53 -41.06 -1.13
CA HIS A 419 -16.78 -39.84 -0.82
C HIS A 419 -17.68 -38.81 -0.12
N GLN A 420 -17.18 -38.25 0.99
CA GLN A 420 -17.84 -37.14 1.69
C GLN A 420 -17.59 -35.85 0.90
N VAL A 421 -18.64 -35.24 0.36
CA VAL A 421 -18.55 -33.95 -0.34
C VAL A 421 -19.25 -32.88 0.50
N LEU A 422 -18.51 -31.80 0.77
CA LEU A 422 -18.98 -30.65 1.54
C LEU A 422 -19.74 -29.71 0.57
N VAL A 423 -21.07 -29.81 0.53
CA VAL A 423 -21.90 -28.99 -0.35
C VAL A 423 -22.34 -27.74 0.42
N PRO A 424 -21.95 -26.51 0.02
CA PRO A 424 -22.44 -25.29 0.65
C PRO A 424 -23.97 -25.29 0.72
N ALA A 425 -24.56 -24.78 1.80
CA ALA A 425 -26.01 -24.68 1.90
C ALA A 425 -26.58 -24.01 0.63
N PRO A 426 -27.59 -24.59 -0.03
CA PRO A 426 -28.25 -23.92 -1.14
C PRO A 426 -28.75 -22.57 -0.64
N ARG A 427 -28.46 -21.52 -1.39
CA ARG A 427 -28.94 -20.19 -1.00
C ARG A 427 -30.47 -20.18 -1.09
N PRO A 428 -31.18 -19.42 -0.25
CA PRO A 428 -32.64 -19.38 -0.27
C PRO A 428 -33.23 -18.87 -1.62
N ASP A 429 -32.41 -18.27 -2.48
CA ASP A 429 -32.73 -17.82 -3.83
C ASP A 429 -32.31 -18.79 -4.96
N GLU A 430 -31.77 -19.96 -4.64
CA GLU A 430 -31.29 -20.96 -5.59
C GLU A 430 -32.34 -22.04 -5.85
N ILE A 431 -32.61 -22.33 -7.13
CA ILE A 431 -33.67 -23.28 -7.52
C ILE A 431 -33.22 -24.73 -7.31
N PRO A 432 -34.00 -25.57 -6.60
CA PRO A 432 -33.66 -26.97 -6.37
C PRO A 432 -33.37 -27.71 -7.68
N SER A 433 -32.32 -28.55 -7.69
CA SER A 433 -31.91 -29.31 -8.88
C SER A 433 -33.01 -30.23 -9.45
N ALA A 434 -33.98 -30.62 -8.62
CA ALA A 434 -35.15 -31.39 -9.04
C ALA A 434 -36.07 -30.61 -10.01
N TRP A 435 -35.93 -29.28 -10.06
CA TRP A 435 -36.72 -28.40 -10.92
C TRP A 435 -35.93 -27.99 -12.16
N HIS A 436 -34.78 -28.62 -12.43
CA HIS A 436 -33.94 -28.31 -13.59
C HIS A 436 -34.30 -29.25 -14.73
N ALA A 437 -34.64 -28.68 -15.88
CA ALA A 437 -34.69 -29.42 -17.13
C ALA A 437 -33.29 -29.45 -17.79
N PRO A 438 -32.96 -30.46 -18.63
CA PRO A 438 -31.65 -30.61 -19.27
C PRO A 438 -31.23 -29.43 -20.17
N ASP A 439 -32.18 -28.62 -20.59
CA ASP A 439 -32.03 -27.47 -21.47
C ASP A 439 -31.92 -26.13 -20.70
N GLY A 440 -31.86 -26.17 -19.36
CA GLY A 440 -31.82 -24.97 -18.51
C GLY A 440 -33.18 -24.31 -18.30
N CYS A 441 -34.26 -24.95 -18.74
CA CYS A 441 -35.63 -24.56 -18.39
C CYS A 441 -35.96 -24.96 -16.94
N VAL A 442 -36.94 -24.28 -16.38
CA VAL A 442 -37.46 -24.57 -15.04
C VAL A 442 -38.62 -25.54 -15.17
N LEU A 443 -38.60 -26.63 -14.44
CA LEU A 443 -39.74 -27.53 -14.30
C LEU A 443 -40.67 -26.97 -13.24
N ASP A 444 -41.95 -26.84 -13.58
CA ASP A 444 -42.99 -26.53 -12.61
C ASP A 444 -43.10 -27.70 -11.60
N PRO A 445 -42.91 -27.47 -10.29
CA PRO A 445 -42.92 -28.52 -9.29
C PRO A 445 -44.27 -29.22 -9.11
N LEU A 446 -45.37 -28.60 -9.53
CA LEU A 446 -46.72 -29.17 -9.42
C LEU A 446 -47.10 -30.03 -10.62
N THR A 447 -46.62 -29.65 -11.81
CA THR A 447 -47.02 -30.29 -13.07
C THR A 447 -45.91 -31.12 -13.70
N GLY A 448 -44.65 -30.91 -13.31
CA GLY A 448 -43.47 -31.55 -13.90
C GLY A 448 -43.16 -31.09 -15.33
N HIS A 449 -43.91 -30.12 -15.86
CA HIS A 449 -43.72 -29.59 -17.20
C HIS A 449 -42.74 -28.41 -17.19
N ALA A 450 -42.02 -28.24 -18.31
CA ALA A 450 -41.14 -27.09 -18.49
C ALA A 450 -41.97 -25.81 -18.56
N ALA A 451 -41.64 -24.84 -17.71
CA ALA A 451 -42.15 -23.47 -17.77
C ALA A 451 -41.32 -22.69 -18.80
N PRO A 452 -41.83 -22.48 -20.03
CA PRO A 452 -41.02 -21.99 -21.15
C PRO A 452 -40.52 -20.56 -20.94
N ASP A 453 -41.22 -19.79 -20.11
CA ASP A 453 -40.91 -18.39 -19.81
C ASP A 453 -39.84 -18.24 -18.73
N TRP A 454 -39.37 -19.33 -18.11
CA TRP A 454 -38.40 -19.27 -17.03
C TRP A 454 -37.11 -20.02 -17.38
N ARG A 455 -35.97 -19.41 -17.07
CA ARG A 455 -34.62 -19.98 -17.25
C ARG A 455 -33.83 -19.93 -15.96
N ILE A 456 -32.96 -20.93 -15.77
CA ILE A 456 -32.04 -20.97 -14.64
C ILE A 456 -30.71 -20.35 -15.08
N ALA A 457 -30.31 -19.26 -14.44
CA ALA A 457 -29.04 -18.61 -14.63
C ALA A 457 -27.88 -19.50 -14.16
N THR A 458 -26.67 -19.25 -14.66
CA THR A 458 -25.44 -19.94 -14.25
C THR A 458 -25.10 -19.77 -12.76
N ASP A 459 -25.71 -18.81 -12.07
CA ASP A 459 -25.60 -18.62 -10.62
C ASP A 459 -26.78 -19.23 -9.82
N GLY A 460 -27.66 -19.99 -10.49
CA GLY A 460 -28.74 -20.78 -9.88
C GLY A 460 -30.09 -20.06 -9.74
N ARG A 461 -30.22 -18.84 -10.26
CA ARG A 461 -31.42 -18.00 -10.13
C ARG A 461 -32.40 -18.09 -11.29
N LEU A 462 -33.65 -17.72 -11.05
CA LEU A 462 -34.68 -17.60 -12.09
C LEU A 462 -34.56 -16.32 -12.90
N ILE A 463 -34.60 -16.46 -14.23
CA ILE A 463 -34.77 -15.36 -15.18
C ILE A 463 -36.13 -15.57 -15.87
N LEU A 464 -37.00 -14.58 -15.79
CA LEU A 464 -38.25 -14.54 -16.57
C LEU A 464 -37.91 -13.99 -17.97
N THR A 465 -38.05 -14.82 -19.00
CA THR A 465 -37.97 -14.41 -20.40
C THR A 465 -39.37 -14.05 -20.87
N THR A 466 -39.64 -12.77 -21.14
CA THR A 466 -40.92 -12.37 -21.75
C THR A 466 -40.87 -12.51 -23.27
N PRO A 467 -41.98 -12.83 -23.96
CA PRO A 467 -41.99 -13.05 -25.42
C PRO A 467 -41.56 -11.84 -26.28
N SER A 468 -41.58 -10.64 -25.70
CA SER A 468 -41.12 -9.39 -26.33
C SER A 468 -39.64 -9.09 -26.12
N ASP A 469 -38.94 -9.87 -25.29
CA ASP A 469 -37.55 -9.63 -24.94
C ASP A 469 -36.63 -10.36 -25.94
N GLN A 470 -36.17 -9.64 -26.96
CA GLN A 470 -35.22 -10.15 -27.98
C GLN A 470 -33.77 -10.14 -27.50
N ARG A 471 -33.54 -9.76 -26.23
CA ARG A 471 -32.21 -9.66 -25.63
C ARG A 471 -31.61 -11.05 -25.42
N SER A 472 -30.35 -11.21 -25.81
CA SER A 472 -29.56 -12.40 -25.54
C SER A 472 -29.38 -12.60 -24.03
N TYR A 473 -29.08 -13.83 -23.61
CA TYR A 473 -28.83 -14.18 -22.20
C TYR A 473 -27.81 -13.23 -21.51
N ASN A 474 -26.76 -12.83 -22.23
CA ASN A 474 -25.74 -11.93 -21.71
C ASN A 474 -26.27 -10.50 -21.49
N GLU A 475 -27.18 -10.03 -22.34
CA GLU A 475 -27.82 -8.71 -22.21
C GLU A 475 -28.83 -8.70 -21.05
N LEU A 476 -29.52 -9.81 -20.81
CA LEU A 476 -30.38 -9.97 -19.63
C LEU A 476 -29.56 -10.01 -18.33
N ALA A 477 -28.42 -10.71 -18.32
CA ALA A 477 -27.51 -10.74 -17.18
C ALA A 477 -26.89 -9.37 -16.89
N ALA A 478 -26.54 -8.60 -17.92
CA ALA A 478 -26.03 -7.24 -17.79
C ALA A 478 -27.09 -6.27 -17.26
N ALA A 479 -28.30 -6.30 -17.81
CA ALA A 479 -29.42 -5.46 -17.36
C ALA A 479 -29.79 -5.75 -15.89
N HIS A 480 -29.73 -7.02 -15.46
CA HIS A 480 -29.95 -7.38 -14.06
C HIS A 480 -28.82 -6.90 -13.13
N ALA A 481 -27.56 -6.95 -13.57
CA ALA A 481 -26.43 -6.41 -12.80
C ALA A 481 -26.52 -4.88 -12.65
N GLU A 482 -26.99 -4.19 -13.69
CA GLU A 482 -27.21 -2.74 -13.70
C GLU A 482 -28.38 -2.35 -12.78
N ALA A 483 -29.53 -3.01 -12.90
CA ALA A 483 -30.68 -2.80 -12.01
C ALA A 483 -30.36 -3.08 -10.54
N ARG A 484 -29.49 -4.07 -10.27
CA ARG A 484 -29.00 -4.35 -8.91
C ARG A 484 -28.09 -3.24 -8.39
N SER A 485 -27.21 -2.69 -9.24
CA SER A 485 -26.36 -1.55 -8.88
C SER A 485 -27.18 -0.30 -8.58
N GLU A 486 -28.26 -0.07 -9.35
CA GLU A 486 -29.19 1.03 -9.11
C GLU A 486 -29.93 0.86 -7.78
N TRP A 487 -30.43 -0.35 -7.49
CA TRP A 487 -31.13 -0.64 -6.23
C TRP A 487 -30.21 -0.56 -5.01
N GLU A 488 -28.97 -1.06 -5.09
CA GLU A 488 -27.94 -0.94 -4.04
C GLU A 488 -27.42 0.49 -3.86
N SER A 489 -27.60 1.37 -4.86
CA SER A 489 -27.27 2.80 -4.76
C SER A 489 -28.42 3.67 -4.23
N ALA A 490 -29.65 3.15 -4.30
CA ALA A 490 -30.86 3.80 -3.77
C ALA A 490 -31.16 3.43 -2.30
N ALA A 491 -30.52 2.37 -1.78
CA ALA A 491 -30.56 1.92 -0.38
C ALA A 491 -29.33 2.43 0.40
#